data_AF-A0A3D6DFH0-F1
#
_entry.id   AF-A0A3D6DFH0-F1
#
_cell.length_a   1.000
_cell.length_b   1.000
_cell.length_c   1.000
_cell.angle_alpha   90.00
_cell.angle_beta   90.00
_cell.angle_gamma   90.00
#
_symmetry.space_group_name_H-M   'P 1'
#
loop_
_entity.id
_entity.type
_entity.pdbx_description
1 polymer ?
#
loop_
_entity_poly.entity_id
_entity_poly.type
_entity_poly.pdbx_seq_one_letter_code
_entity_poly.pdbx_strand_id
1 'polypeptide(L)'
;MKVDVYNLEGKKTSKADLSDDVFAIEPNDHAIYLDVKRYLAAQRQGTHKAKERAEVTGSTKKIKKQKGTGGARAGSIKNPLFVGGGTVFGPRPRKYDIKLNKKVRQLARKSALAYKAKEDGGIRVVKGLAMEAPKTKELLGT
;
A
#
# COMPACT_ATOMS: atom_id res chain seq x y z
N MET A 1 -27.81 12.95 -8.85
CA MET A 1 -27.70 12.07 -10.04
C MET A 1 -28.62 10.85 -9.89
N LYS A 2 -29.33 10.39 -10.94
CA LYS A 2 -30.27 9.24 -10.87
C LYS A 2 -29.66 7.96 -11.41
N VAL A 3 -29.67 6.89 -10.62
CA VAL A 3 -29.17 5.56 -11.01
C VAL A 3 -30.27 4.52 -10.89
N ASP A 4 -30.32 3.59 -11.86
CA ASP A 4 -31.29 2.49 -11.85
C ASP A 4 -30.96 1.50 -10.71
N VAL A 5 -31.99 1.09 -9.99
CA VAL A 5 -31.94 0.08 -8.94
C VAL A 5 -32.33 -1.27 -9.53
N TYR A 6 -31.44 -2.25 -9.35
CA TYR A 6 -31.62 -3.62 -9.80
C TYR A 6 -32.11 -4.49 -8.65
N ASN A 7 -32.98 -5.46 -8.95
CA ASN A 7 -33.28 -6.57 -8.05
C ASN A 7 -32.20 -7.67 -8.19
N LEU A 8 -32.28 -8.71 -7.35
CA LEU A 8 -31.39 -9.88 -7.41
C LEU A 8 -31.44 -10.61 -8.76
N GLU A 9 -32.52 -10.45 -9.54
CA GLU A 9 -32.70 -11.06 -10.86
C GLU A 9 -32.20 -10.18 -12.02
N GLY A 10 -31.55 -9.04 -11.73
CA GLY A 10 -31.04 -8.12 -12.75
C GLY A 10 -32.11 -7.23 -13.41
N LYS A 11 -33.36 -7.24 -12.93
CA LYS A 11 -34.45 -6.38 -13.42
C LYS A 11 -34.42 -5.01 -12.74
N LYS A 12 -34.67 -3.97 -13.54
CA LYS A 12 -34.80 -2.59 -13.06
C LYS A 12 -36.11 -2.45 -12.28
N THR A 13 -36.03 -2.00 -11.03
CA THR A 13 -37.21 -1.82 -10.16
C THR A 13 -37.54 -0.36 -9.93
N SER A 14 -36.56 0.46 -9.57
CA SER A 14 -36.76 1.88 -9.22
C SER A 14 -35.53 2.70 -9.58
N LYS A 15 -35.62 4.03 -9.48
CA LYS A 15 -34.45 4.93 -9.60
C LYS A 15 -34.08 5.45 -8.22
N ALA A 16 -32.80 5.39 -7.89
CA ALA A 16 -32.25 5.95 -6.66
C ALA A 16 -31.58 7.30 -6.98
N ASP A 17 -31.83 8.28 -6.11
CA ASP A 17 -31.17 9.58 -6.14
C ASP A 17 -29.85 9.50 -5.36
N LEU A 18 -28.73 9.69 -6.07
CA LEU A 18 -27.41 9.85 -5.49
C LEU A 18 -27.14 11.33 -5.20
N SER A 19 -26.57 11.61 -4.02
CA SER A 19 -26.20 12.96 -3.59
C SER A 19 -25.15 13.58 -4.50
N ASP A 20 -25.44 14.78 -4.99
CA ASP A 20 -24.55 15.52 -5.90
C ASP A 20 -23.24 15.94 -5.21
N ASP A 21 -23.26 16.16 -3.88
CA ASP A 21 -22.07 16.52 -3.08
C ASP A 21 -20.96 15.47 -3.07
N VAL A 22 -21.28 14.23 -3.44
CA VAL A 22 -20.35 13.09 -3.45
C VAL A 22 -20.08 12.62 -4.87
N PHE A 23 -21.11 12.56 -5.71
CA PHE A 23 -21.02 11.93 -7.04
C PHE A 23 -20.93 12.93 -8.19
N ALA A 24 -21.27 14.21 -7.98
CA ALA A 24 -21.26 15.24 -9.03
C ALA A 24 -20.12 16.26 -8.85
N ILE A 25 -19.13 15.99 -7.99
CA ILE A 25 -18.00 16.89 -7.80
C ILE A 25 -17.04 16.87 -9.00
N GLU A 26 -16.33 17.98 -9.22
CA GLU A 26 -15.21 18.00 -10.16
C GLU A 26 -14.08 17.12 -9.62
N PRO A 27 -13.67 16.05 -10.35
CA PRO A 27 -12.64 15.16 -9.85
C PRO A 27 -11.27 15.84 -9.75
N ASN A 28 -10.51 15.50 -8.71
CA ASN A 28 -9.15 15.98 -8.53
C ASN A 28 -8.15 14.81 -8.58
N ASP A 29 -7.44 14.70 -9.70
CA ASP A 29 -6.49 13.62 -9.97
C ASP A 29 -5.30 13.61 -9.00
N HIS A 30 -4.79 14.78 -8.63
CA HIS A 30 -3.67 14.87 -7.71
C HIS A 30 -4.04 14.37 -6.31
N ALA A 31 -5.24 14.69 -5.83
CA ALA A 31 -5.74 14.18 -4.55
C ALA A 31 -5.89 12.64 -4.58
N ILE A 32 -6.39 12.08 -5.68
CA ILE A 32 -6.49 10.63 -5.88
C ILE A 32 -5.09 9.99 -5.86
N TYR A 33 -4.13 10.53 -6.63
CA TYR A 33 -2.76 10.03 -6.68
C TYR A 33 -2.11 9.98 -5.29
N LEU A 34 -2.23 11.06 -4.50
CA LEU A 34 -1.67 11.11 -3.16
C LEU A 34 -2.30 10.07 -2.22
N ASP A 35 -3.61 9.86 -2.32
CA ASP A 35 -4.32 8.86 -1.49
C ASP A 35 -3.90 7.43 -1.86
N VAL A 36 -3.80 7.13 -3.16
CA VAL A 36 -3.35 5.83 -3.68
C VAL A 36 -1.90 5.56 -3.27
N LYS A 37 -1.00 6.52 -3.48
CA LYS A 37 0.41 6.41 -3.06
C LYS A 37 0.53 6.14 -1.56
N ARG A 38 -0.28 6.84 -0.74
CA ARG A 38 -0.34 6.60 0.70
C ARG A 38 -0.78 5.17 1.02
N TYR A 39 -1.88 4.74 0.41
CA TYR A 39 -2.48 3.43 0.66
C TYR A 39 -1.50 2.30 0.31
N LEU A 40 -0.89 2.36 -0.87
CA LEU A 40 0.10 1.37 -1.33
C LEU A 40 1.37 1.39 -0.48
N ALA A 41 1.81 2.56 -0.01
CA ALA A 41 2.96 2.64 0.89
C ALA A 41 2.67 2.00 2.26
N ALA A 42 1.47 2.22 2.82
CA ALA A 42 1.06 1.68 4.12
C ALA A 42 0.87 0.15 4.12
N GLN A 43 0.64 -0.46 2.95
CA GLN A 43 0.58 -1.93 2.82
C GLN A 43 1.96 -2.61 3.00
N ARG A 44 3.06 -1.84 2.97
CA ARG A 44 4.41 -2.39 3.13
C ARG A 44 4.70 -2.67 4.60
N GLN A 45 5.07 -3.91 4.91
CA GLN A 45 5.41 -4.32 6.29
C GLN A 45 6.72 -3.69 6.80
N GLY A 46 7.70 -3.50 5.91
CA GLY A 46 8.98 -2.87 6.24
C GLY A 46 9.91 -3.67 7.16
N THR A 47 9.77 -5.00 7.21
CA THR A 47 10.56 -5.95 8.01
C THR A 47 11.89 -6.37 7.37
N HIS A 48 12.55 -5.45 6.69
CA HIS A 48 13.82 -5.70 6.00
C HIS A 48 14.97 -5.18 6.86
N LYS A 49 15.95 -6.04 7.17
CA LYS A 49 17.14 -5.70 7.96
C LYS A 49 18.37 -6.45 7.43
N ALA A 50 19.50 -5.76 7.34
CA ALA A 50 20.81 -6.37 7.18
C ALA A 50 21.65 -6.19 8.45
N LYS A 51 22.55 -7.15 8.73
CA LYS A 51 23.43 -7.07 9.89
C LYS A 51 24.56 -6.06 9.63
N GLU A 52 24.65 -5.07 10.49
CA GLU A 52 25.79 -4.15 10.48
C GLU A 52 27.02 -4.75 11.17
N ARG A 53 28.17 -4.11 11.02
CA ARG A 53 29.46 -4.58 11.59
C ARG A 53 29.37 -4.91 13.09
N ALA A 54 28.57 -4.17 13.86
CA ALA A 54 28.39 -4.40 15.29
C ALA A 54 27.57 -5.66 15.60
N GLU A 55 26.65 -6.04 14.72
CA GLU A 55 25.70 -7.14 14.89
C GLU A 55 26.23 -8.47 14.36
N VAL A 56 27.30 -8.44 13.57
CA VAL A 56 27.98 -9.64 13.07
C VAL A 56 28.83 -10.28 14.17
N THR A 57 28.69 -11.59 14.36
CA THR A 57 29.51 -12.37 15.29
C THR A 57 30.92 -12.56 14.72
N GLY A 58 31.96 -12.26 15.51
CA GLY A 58 33.35 -12.36 15.09
C GLY A 58 34.31 -11.61 16.02
N SER A 59 35.61 -11.75 15.77
CA SER A 59 36.64 -11.10 16.61
C SER A 59 36.77 -9.60 16.30
N THR A 60 36.77 -8.78 17.36
CA THR A 60 37.12 -7.35 17.28
C THR A 60 38.62 -7.11 17.45
N LYS A 61 39.39 -8.14 17.82
CA LYS A 61 40.84 -8.06 17.95
C LYS A 61 41.45 -7.69 16.60
N LYS A 62 42.48 -6.85 16.66
CA LYS A 62 43.23 -6.47 15.47
C LYS A 62 43.86 -7.71 14.82
N ILE A 63 43.56 -7.94 13.55
CA ILE A 63 43.94 -9.18 12.84
C ILE A 63 45.47 -9.31 12.74
N LYS A 64 46.17 -8.20 12.50
CA LYS A 64 47.64 -8.16 12.34
C LYS A 64 48.24 -6.85 12.84
N LYS A 65 49.57 -6.82 13.00
CA LYS A 65 50.31 -5.62 13.42
C LYS A 65 50.05 -4.44 12.47
N GLN A 66 50.13 -3.21 12.99
CA GLN A 66 49.85 -1.98 12.21
C GLN A 66 50.85 -1.76 11.06
N LYS A 67 52.08 -2.24 11.23
CA LYS A 67 53.20 -2.14 10.29
C LYS A 67 54.04 -3.43 10.38
N GLY A 68 54.93 -3.66 9.42
CA GLY A 68 55.89 -4.76 9.41
C GLY A 68 55.39 -6.08 8.78
N THR A 69 54.16 -6.12 8.27
CA THR A 69 53.55 -7.33 7.67
C THR A 69 53.47 -7.33 6.14
N GLY A 70 53.96 -6.29 5.45
CA GLY A 70 53.94 -6.16 3.98
C GLY A 70 52.57 -5.97 3.32
N GLY A 71 51.46 -6.41 3.93
CA GLY A 71 50.10 -6.26 3.38
C GLY A 71 49.32 -5.03 3.86
N ALA A 72 48.15 -4.79 3.25
CA ALA A 72 47.24 -3.68 3.60
C ALA A 72 46.80 -3.71 5.07
N ARG A 73 46.66 -2.54 5.70
CA ARG A 73 46.25 -2.42 7.11
C ARG A 73 44.83 -2.92 7.30
N ALA A 74 44.61 -3.75 8.31
CA ALA A 74 43.30 -4.29 8.65
C ALA A 74 43.02 -4.09 10.14
N GLY A 75 41.79 -3.70 10.45
CA GLY A 75 41.28 -3.58 11.82
C GLY A 75 40.76 -4.92 12.32
N SER A 76 39.45 -5.10 12.25
CA SER A 76 38.75 -6.32 12.67
C SER A 76 38.33 -7.18 11.47
N ILE A 77 38.05 -8.47 11.73
CA ILE A 77 37.55 -9.40 10.71
C ILE A 77 36.10 -9.09 10.30
N LYS A 78 35.36 -8.33 11.13
CA LYS A 78 33.98 -7.89 10.83
C LYS A 78 33.90 -6.80 9.76
N ASN A 79 35.04 -6.33 9.23
CA ASN A 79 35.08 -5.25 8.24
C ASN A 79 34.28 -5.62 6.99
N PRO A 80 33.39 -4.75 6.46
CA PRO A 80 32.63 -4.97 5.22
C PRO A 80 33.47 -5.42 4.01
N LEU A 81 34.76 -5.04 3.98
CA LEU A 81 35.66 -5.42 2.89
C LEU A 81 36.01 -6.92 2.89
N PHE A 82 35.84 -7.61 4.02
CA PHE A 82 36.09 -9.05 4.13
C PHE A 82 34.82 -9.85 3.87
N VAL A 83 35.00 -11.06 3.33
CA VAL A 83 33.91 -12.05 3.20
C VAL A 83 33.37 -12.38 4.59
N GLY A 84 32.05 -12.29 4.78
CA GLY A 84 31.40 -12.45 6.08
C GLY A 84 31.46 -11.21 7.00
N GLY A 85 31.99 -10.09 6.50
CA GLY A 85 31.93 -8.79 7.17
C GLY A 85 30.51 -8.22 7.24
N GLY A 86 30.31 -7.19 8.07
CA GLY A 86 29.01 -6.52 8.18
C GLY A 86 28.67 -5.65 6.96
N THR A 87 27.38 -5.46 6.68
CA THR A 87 26.92 -4.63 5.56
C THR A 87 26.99 -3.14 5.93
N VAL A 88 27.44 -2.29 4.98
CA VAL A 88 27.44 -0.83 5.14
C VAL A 88 26.16 -0.26 4.54
N PHE A 89 25.43 0.57 5.32
CA PHE A 89 24.16 1.18 4.91
C PHE A 89 23.13 0.18 4.36
N GLY A 90 23.05 -0.98 5.00
CA GLY A 90 22.05 -1.97 4.68
C GLY A 90 20.62 -1.50 5.00
N PRO A 91 19.60 -2.22 4.50
CA PRO A 91 18.21 -1.95 4.84
C PRO A 91 17.99 -1.98 6.36
N ARG A 92 17.19 -1.04 6.86
CA ARG A 92 16.77 -0.98 8.27
C ARG A 92 15.24 -1.02 8.35
N PRO A 93 14.67 -1.73 9.35
CA PRO A 93 13.23 -1.76 9.51
C PRO A 93 12.67 -0.35 9.68
N ARG A 94 11.65 -0.03 8.91
CA ARG A 94 11.01 1.29 8.94
C ARG A 94 9.54 1.19 8.59
N LYS A 95 8.78 2.18 9.05
CA LYS A 95 7.39 2.39 8.62
C LYS A 95 7.38 3.20 7.33
N TYR A 96 6.50 2.84 6.41
CA TYR A 96 6.31 3.52 5.12
C TYR A 96 5.10 4.45 5.12
N ASP A 97 4.47 4.64 6.27
CA ASP A 97 3.25 5.43 6.41
C ASP A 97 3.48 6.89 6.05
N ILE A 98 2.65 7.40 5.15
CA ILE A 98 2.63 8.81 4.76
C ILE A 98 1.36 9.43 5.36
N LYS A 99 1.47 10.56 6.07
CA LYS A 99 0.30 11.25 6.61
C LYS A 99 -0.35 12.10 5.51
N LEU A 100 -1.67 11.97 5.34
CA LEU A 100 -2.47 12.84 4.48
C LEU A 100 -3.60 13.49 5.28
N ASN A 101 -3.89 14.77 4.99
CA ASN A 101 -4.94 15.52 5.70
C ASN A 101 -6.32 14.91 5.48
N LYS A 102 -7.20 14.98 6.50
CA LYS A 102 -8.56 14.41 6.46
C LYS A 102 -9.37 14.91 5.25
N LYS A 103 -9.35 16.22 4.99
CA LYS A 103 -10.08 16.84 3.87
C LYS A 103 -9.60 16.32 2.50
N VAL A 104 -8.30 16.14 2.32
CA VAL A 104 -7.73 15.63 1.05
C VAL A 104 -8.14 14.17 0.82
N ARG A 105 -8.17 13.35 1.88
CA ARG A 105 -8.67 11.96 1.79
C ARG A 105 -10.14 11.88 1.41
N GLN A 106 -10.96 12.77 1.98
CA GLN A 106 -12.39 12.86 1.63
C GLN A 106 -12.57 13.29 0.18
N LEU A 107 -11.81 14.31 -0.26
CA LEU A 107 -11.83 14.78 -1.64
C LEU A 107 -11.44 13.65 -2.61
N ALA A 108 -10.35 12.93 -2.35
CA ALA A 108 -9.90 11.81 -3.18
C ALA A 108 -10.98 10.73 -3.36
N ARG A 109 -11.68 10.35 -2.27
CA ARG A 109 -12.77 9.37 -2.33
C ARG A 109 -13.97 9.88 -3.12
N LYS A 110 -14.37 11.14 -2.89
CA LYS A 110 -15.44 11.78 -3.67
C LYS A 110 -15.09 11.84 -5.16
N SER A 111 -13.85 12.20 -5.49
CA SER A 111 -13.39 12.28 -6.88
C SER A 111 -13.36 10.90 -7.55
N ALA A 112 -12.94 9.85 -6.84
CA ALA A 112 -12.98 8.48 -7.35
C ALA A 112 -14.41 7.98 -7.60
N LEU A 113 -15.35 8.29 -6.69
CA LEU A 113 -16.77 7.97 -6.86
C LEU A 113 -17.40 8.77 -8.01
N ALA A 114 -17.04 10.03 -8.17
CA ALA A 114 -17.49 10.85 -9.29
C ALA A 114 -17.00 10.31 -10.64
N TYR A 115 -15.76 9.79 -10.74
CA TYR A 115 -15.30 9.09 -11.94
C TYR A 115 -16.14 7.86 -12.24
N LYS A 116 -16.41 7.01 -11.23
CA LYS A 116 -17.25 5.82 -11.39
C LYS A 116 -18.70 6.13 -11.71
N ALA A 117 -19.21 7.28 -11.27
CA ALA A 117 -20.55 7.75 -11.60
C ALA A 117 -20.66 8.28 -13.04
N LYS A 118 -19.57 8.85 -13.59
CA LYS A 118 -19.51 9.31 -14.99
C LYS A 118 -19.34 8.17 -15.99
N GLU A 119 -18.73 7.06 -15.57
CA GLU A 119 -18.54 5.87 -16.40
C GLU A 119 -19.86 5.08 -16.52
N ASP A 120 -20.31 4.79 -17.75
CA ASP A 120 -21.56 4.06 -17.98
C ASP A 120 -21.54 2.68 -17.31
N GLY A 121 -22.44 2.47 -16.35
CA GLY A 121 -22.54 1.23 -15.58
C GLY A 121 -21.46 1.04 -14.50
N GLY A 122 -20.65 2.06 -14.21
CA GLY A 122 -19.62 2.02 -13.17
C GLY A 122 -20.17 1.94 -11.74
N ILE A 123 -21.42 2.37 -11.53
CA ILE A 123 -22.16 2.22 -10.28
C ILE A 123 -23.50 1.53 -10.56
N ARG A 124 -23.75 0.41 -9.88
CA ARG A 124 -25.04 -0.29 -9.88
C ARG A 124 -25.56 -0.36 -8.46
N VAL A 125 -26.82 0.03 -8.27
CA VAL A 125 -27.49 -0.07 -6.97
C VAL A 125 -28.32 -1.34 -6.98
N VAL A 126 -28.09 -2.26 -6.05
CA VAL A 126 -28.85 -3.51 -5.93
C VAL A 126 -29.66 -3.48 -4.64
N LYS A 127 -30.97 -3.77 -4.74
CA LYS A 127 -31.86 -3.78 -3.59
C LYS A 127 -31.86 -5.15 -2.91
N GLY A 128 -31.21 -5.21 -1.73
CA GLY A 128 -31.25 -6.35 -0.82
C GLY A 128 -30.44 -7.56 -1.31
N LEU A 129 -29.32 -7.83 -0.65
CA LEU A 129 -28.55 -9.05 -0.85
C LEU A 129 -28.85 -10.02 0.30
N ALA A 130 -30.04 -10.62 0.28
CA ALA A 130 -30.44 -11.63 1.27
C ALA A 130 -30.20 -13.02 0.69
N MET A 131 -29.35 -13.81 1.35
CA MET A 131 -29.10 -15.20 1.01
C MET A 131 -29.39 -16.07 2.24
N GLU A 132 -30.16 -17.15 2.06
CA GLU A 132 -30.50 -18.06 3.16
C GLU A 132 -29.32 -18.97 3.55
N ALA A 133 -28.43 -19.28 2.60
CA ALA A 133 -27.21 -20.05 2.83
C ALA A 133 -26.04 -19.43 2.03
N PRO A 134 -24.77 -19.54 2.49
CA PRO A 134 -23.62 -19.01 1.77
C PRO A 134 -23.22 -19.89 0.57
N LYS A 135 -24.10 -19.96 -0.43
CA LYS A 135 -23.90 -20.74 -1.67
C LYS A 135 -23.39 -19.84 -2.79
N THR A 136 -22.18 -20.11 -3.28
CA THR A 136 -21.55 -19.36 -4.38
C THR A 136 -22.30 -19.49 -5.71
N LYS A 137 -23.03 -20.59 -5.92
CA LYS A 137 -23.83 -20.81 -7.14
C LYS A 137 -25.00 -19.82 -7.26
N GLU A 138 -25.60 -19.44 -6.14
CA GLU A 138 -26.70 -18.46 -6.13
C GLU A 138 -26.20 -17.04 -6.47
N LEU A 139 -24.94 -16.75 -6.17
CA LEU A 139 -24.27 -15.47 -6.45
C LEU A 139 -23.73 -15.38 -7.90
N LEU A 140 -23.54 -16.51 -8.58
CA LEU A 140 -23.06 -16.53 -9.97
C LEU A 140 -24.18 -16.20 -10.99
N GLY A 141 -25.43 -16.42 -10.60
CA GLY A 141 -26.62 -16.18 -11.44
C GLY A 141 -27.21 -14.77 -11.34
N THR A 142 -26.62 -13.91 -10.50
CA THR A 142 -26.99 -12.50 -10.31
C THR A 142 -26.06 -11.58 -11.09
#